data_AF-G8YTN1-F1
#
_entry.id   AF-G8YTN1-F1
#
_cell.length_a   1.000
_cell.length_b   1.000
_cell.length_c   1.000
_cell.angle_alpha   90.00
_cell.angle_beta   90.00
_cell.angle_gamma   90.00
#
_symmetry.space_group_name_H-M   'P 1'
#
loop_
_entity.id
_entity.type
_entity.pdbx_description
1 polymer ?
#
loop_
_entity_poly.entity_id
_entity_poly.type
_entity_poly.pdbx_seq_one_letter_code
_entity_poly.pdbx_strand_id
1 'polypeptide(L)'
;MANNESKFSRSSFHREGAKGVPNISPSKPTKGKQDPGFLKGLVETGRVDWEKAPKAIRTRYTGIYLVLVSIPIITLSSYELYRRLEGKSTKKVQEGELVDGKEVRKFDEIEKWQVEKNSLMYRLFGKDFFLDGFTSKTINKNSTDEQDKGT
;
A
#
# COMPACT_ATOMS: atom_id res chain seq x y z
N MET A 1 -31.24 -39.14 11.68
CA MET A 1 -30.91 -37.73 11.92
C MET A 1 -29.41 -37.59 11.78
N ALA A 2 -28.92 -36.87 10.76
CA ALA A 2 -27.50 -36.80 10.43
C ALA A 2 -26.83 -35.68 11.24
N ASN A 3 -25.79 -36.05 12.00
CA ASN A 3 -24.96 -35.12 12.76
C ASN A 3 -24.04 -34.37 11.77
N ASN A 4 -24.36 -33.12 11.46
CA ASN A 4 -23.49 -32.27 10.65
C ASN A 4 -22.38 -31.69 11.52
N GLU A 5 -21.23 -32.38 11.58
CA GLU A 5 -20.01 -31.79 12.13
C GLU A 5 -19.53 -30.64 11.22
N SER A 6 -19.52 -29.42 11.77
CA SER A 6 -19.12 -28.24 11.01
C SER A 6 -17.63 -28.30 10.64
N LYS A 7 -17.28 -27.86 9.43
CA LYS A 7 -15.88 -27.72 8.97
C LYS A 7 -15.04 -26.75 9.81
N PHE A 8 -15.68 -25.95 10.66
CA PHE A 8 -15.05 -24.95 11.52
C PHE A 8 -14.49 -25.54 12.81
N SER A 9 -14.86 -26.77 13.18
CA SER A 9 -14.38 -27.45 14.40
C SER A 9 -12.87 -27.77 14.38
N ARG A 10 -12.22 -27.68 13.21
CA ARG A 10 -10.77 -27.87 13.04
C ARG A 10 -9.97 -26.57 12.89
N SER A 11 -10.62 -25.41 13.00
CA SER A 11 -9.97 -24.10 12.90
C SER A 11 -9.18 -23.76 14.16
N SER A 12 -7.96 -23.25 13.99
CA SER A 12 -7.11 -22.75 15.08
C SER A 12 -7.68 -21.50 15.76
N PHE A 13 -8.61 -20.79 15.11
CA PHE A 13 -9.22 -19.56 15.62
C PHE A 13 -10.33 -19.80 16.65
N HIS A 14 -10.94 -20.99 16.70
CA HIS A 14 -12.02 -21.31 17.65
C HIS A 14 -11.56 -22.18 18.83
N ARG A 15 -10.25 -22.25 19.06
CA ARG A 15 -9.64 -23.08 20.11
C ARG A 15 -9.53 -22.35 21.46
N GLU A 16 -10.11 -21.16 21.59
CA GLU A 16 -10.23 -20.43 22.85
C GLU A 16 -11.32 -21.07 23.71
N GLY A 17 -10.97 -22.09 24.49
CA GLY A 17 -11.88 -22.68 25.49
C GLY A 17 -11.75 -24.18 25.71
N ALA A 18 -11.04 -24.91 24.85
CA ALA A 18 -10.81 -26.34 25.05
C ALA A 18 -9.76 -26.57 26.16
N LYS A 19 -10.22 -26.92 27.38
CA LYS A 19 -9.40 -27.48 28.45
C LYS A 19 -8.72 -28.75 27.93
N GLY A 20 -7.44 -28.65 27.59
CA GLY A 20 -6.64 -29.74 27.02
C GLY A 20 -5.66 -29.23 25.98
N VAL A 21 -4.70 -28.41 26.41
CA VAL A 21 -3.61 -27.95 25.56
C VAL A 21 -2.60 -29.11 25.44
N PRO A 22 -2.39 -29.74 24.28
CA PRO A 22 -1.17 -30.51 24.09
C PRO A 22 -0.02 -29.50 24.15
N ASN A 23 0.90 -29.71 25.08
CA ASN A 23 2.10 -28.91 25.26
C ASN A 23 2.91 -28.94 23.94
N ILE A 24 2.70 -27.95 23.08
CA ILE A 24 3.52 -27.74 21.88
C ILE A 24 4.83 -27.18 22.41
N SER A 25 5.73 -28.09 22.77
CA SER A 25 7.12 -27.74 23.06
C SER A 25 7.66 -27.01 21.83
N PRO A 26 8.29 -25.83 21.98
CA PRO A 26 8.91 -25.14 20.85
C PRO A 26 9.93 -26.10 20.25
N SER A 27 9.66 -26.58 19.03
CA SER A 27 10.61 -27.40 18.31
C SER A 27 11.87 -26.56 18.12
N LYS A 28 12.93 -26.93 18.84
CA LYS A 28 14.26 -26.33 18.74
C LYS A 28 14.59 -26.22 17.25
N PRO A 29 14.98 -25.05 16.72
CA PRO A 29 15.24 -24.90 15.30
C PRO A 29 16.34 -25.89 14.93
N THR A 30 15.98 -26.93 14.17
CA THR A 30 16.93 -27.89 13.63
C THR A 30 17.89 -27.06 12.78
N LYS A 31 19.14 -26.93 13.21
CA LYS A 31 20.18 -26.25 12.45
C LYS A 31 20.19 -26.88 11.06
N GLY A 32 19.65 -26.16 10.08
CA GLY A 32 19.52 -26.67 8.71
C GLY A 32 20.89 -27.10 8.24
N LYS A 33 20.99 -28.31 7.68
CA LYS A 33 22.20 -28.80 7.03
C LYS A 33 22.63 -27.72 6.02
N GLN A 34 23.76 -27.08 6.27
CA GLN A 34 24.33 -26.11 5.34
C GLN A 34 24.82 -26.92 4.15
N ASP A 35 24.24 -26.71 2.96
CA ASP A 35 24.66 -27.44 1.76
C ASP A 35 26.07 -26.98 1.36
N PRO A 36 27.10 -27.83 1.50
CA PRO A 36 28.48 -27.43 1.26
C PRO A 36 28.76 -27.18 -0.23
N GLY A 37 27.95 -27.73 -1.14
CA GLY A 37 28.15 -27.62 -2.59
C GLY A 37 27.94 -26.20 -3.13
N PHE A 38 26.95 -25.47 -2.60
CA PHE A 38 26.67 -24.10 -3.05
C PHE A 38 27.79 -23.14 -2.61
N LEU A 39 28.19 -23.19 -1.35
CA LEU A 39 29.22 -22.30 -0.81
C LEU A 39 30.60 -22.63 -1.39
N LYS A 40 30.92 -23.92 -1.56
CA LYS A 40 32.18 -24.35 -2.20
C LYS A 40 32.27 -23.83 -3.65
N GLY A 41 31.19 -23.99 -4.42
CA GLY A 41 31.15 -23.48 -5.79
C GLY A 41 31.30 -21.94 -5.86
N LEU A 42 30.71 -21.21 -4.91
CA LEU A 42 30.86 -19.76 -4.82
C LEU A 42 32.31 -19.35 -4.49
N VAL A 43 32.95 -20.04 -3.54
CA VAL A 43 34.34 -19.75 -3.14
C VAL A 43 35.33 -20.06 -4.26
N GLU A 44 35.11 -21.15 -5.00
CA GLU A 44 36.02 -21.59 -6.07
C GLU A 44 35.86 -20.77 -7.36
N THR A 45 34.64 -20.43 -7.74
CA THR A 45 34.36 -19.76 -9.03
C THR A 45 34.15 -18.25 -8.91
N GLY A 46 33.94 -17.74 -7.69
CA GLY A 46 33.57 -16.35 -7.44
C GLY A 46 32.18 -15.97 -7.99
N ARG A 47 31.43 -16.91 -8.56
CA ARG A 47 30.12 -16.68 -9.17
C ARG A 47 29.04 -17.43 -8.41
N VAL A 48 27.90 -16.78 -8.22
CA VAL A 48 26.76 -17.38 -7.54
C VAL A 48 25.99 -18.27 -8.53
N ASP A 49 26.00 -19.58 -8.28
CA ASP A 49 25.13 -20.52 -8.97
C ASP A 49 23.78 -20.62 -8.23
N TRP A 50 22.83 -19.80 -8.67
CA TRP A 50 21.50 -19.74 -8.06
C TRP A 50 20.71 -21.04 -8.20
N GLU A 51 21.04 -21.93 -9.15
CA GLU A 51 20.34 -23.21 -9.32
C GLU A 51 20.69 -24.20 -8.21
N LYS A 52 21.91 -24.14 -7.69
CA LYS A 52 22.38 -24.95 -6.56
C LYS A 52 22.12 -24.27 -5.20
N ALA A 53 21.62 -23.04 -5.20
CA ALA A 53 21.37 -22.31 -3.95
C ALA A 53 20.24 -22.97 -3.13
N PRO A 54 20.45 -23.22 -1.82
CA PRO A 54 19.39 -23.66 -0.92
C PRO A 54 18.21 -22.70 -0.93
N LYS A 55 16.98 -23.24 -0.81
CA LYS A 55 15.75 -22.43 -0.79
C LYS A 55 15.81 -21.31 0.24
N ALA A 56 16.35 -21.58 1.42
CA ALA A 56 16.51 -20.59 2.49
C ALA A 56 17.39 -19.38 2.09
N ILE A 57 18.46 -19.60 1.31
CA ILE A 57 19.34 -18.53 0.85
C ILE A 57 18.62 -17.69 -0.21
N ARG A 58 17.92 -18.33 -1.16
CA ARG A 58 17.14 -17.62 -2.18
C ARG A 58 16.07 -16.74 -1.56
N THR A 59 15.29 -17.27 -0.62
CA THR A 59 14.23 -16.52 0.06
C THR A 59 14.78 -15.30 0.82
N ARG A 60 15.90 -15.46 1.53
CA ARG A 60 16.57 -14.34 2.22
C ARG A 60 17.06 -13.29 1.23
N TYR A 61 17.67 -13.72 0.13
CA TYR A 61 18.14 -12.81 -0.91
C TYR A 61 16.97 -12.02 -1.53
N THR A 62 15.88 -12.69 -1.90
CA THR A 62 14.68 -12.01 -2.42
C THR A 62 14.12 -11.02 -1.39
N GLY A 63 14.09 -11.38 -0.11
CA GLY A 63 13.65 -10.48 0.95
C GLY A 63 14.51 -9.20 1.04
N ILE A 64 15.84 -9.36 1.08
CA ILE A 64 16.78 -8.23 1.12
C ILE A 64 16.64 -7.38 -0.16
N TYR A 65 16.56 -8.03 -1.32
CA TYR A 65 16.37 -7.34 -2.59
C TYR A 65 15.09 -6.49 -2.60
N LEU A 66 13.96 -7.04 -2.13
CA LEU A 66 12.71 -6.30 -2.05
C LEU A 66 12.79 -5.11 -1.08
N VAL A 67 13.50 -5.26 0.03
CA VAL A 67 13.75 -4.13 0.96
C VAL A 67 14.57 -3.05 0.27
N LEU A 68 15.64 -3.40 -0.43
CA LEU A 68 16.47 -2.40 -1.12
C LEU A 68 15.72 -1.70 -2.24
N VAL A 69 14.89 -2.43 -2.99
CA VAL A 69 14.03 -1.86 -4.05
C VAL A 69 12.93 -0.98 -3.47
N SER A 70 12.42 -1.27 -2.27
CA SER A 70 11.35 -0.48 -1.66
C SER A 70 11.85 0.86 -1.09
N ILE A 71 13.11 0.96 -0.68
CA ILE A 71 13.70 2.21 -0.15
C ILE A 71 13.41 3.43 -1.05
N PRO A 72 13.78 3.47 -2.34
CA PRO A 72 13.54 4.66 -3.16
C PRO A 72 12.05 5.00 -3.30
N ILE A 73 11.17 4.00 -3.39
CA ILE A 73 9.72 4.20 -3.49
C ILE A 73 9.19 4.84 -2.20
N ILE A 74 9.60 4.32 -1.04
CA ILE A 74 9.20 4.82 0.27
C ILE A 74 9.78 6.22 0.51
N THR A 75 11.04 6.45 0.16
CA THR A 75 11.69 7.76 0.39
C THR A 75 11.05 8.85 -0.45
N LEU A 76 10.80 8.60 -1.74
CA LEU A 76 10.17 9.60 -2.63
C LEU A 76 8.73 9.90 -2.20
N SER A 77 7.94 8.87 -1.90
CA SER A 77 6.56 9.05 -1.44
C SER A 77 6.49 9.74 -0.08
N SER A 78 7.39 9.42 0.85
CA SER A 78 7.47 10.08 2.16
C SER A 78 7.88 11.54 2.03
N TYR A 79 8.83 11.85 1.15
CA TYR A 79 9.24 13.23 0.89
C TYR A 79 8.11 14.07 0.28
N GLU A 80 7.38 13.51 -0.68
CA GLU A 80 6.22 14.19 -1.27
C GLU A 80 5.11 14.40 -0.23
N LEU A 81 4.82 13.38 0.58
CA LEU A 81 3.84 13.47 1.66
C LEU A 81 4.24 14.53 2.70
N TYR A 82 5.51 14.56 3.09
CA TYR A 82 6.06 15.57 3.99
C TYR A 82 5.86 16.98 3.43
N ARG A 83 6.22 17.21 2.16
CA ARG A 83 5.99 18.50 1.49
C ARG A 83 4.51 18.87 1.42
N ARG A 84 3.62 17.89 1.23
CA ARG A 84 2.17 18.11 1.24
C ARG A 84 1.66 18.50 2.63
N LEU A 85 2.13 17.84 3.69
CA LEU A 85 1.80 18.18 5.08
C LEU A 85 2.28 19.58 5.48
N GLU A 86 3.43 20.02 4.96
CA GLU A 86 3.93 21.39 5.16
C GLU A 86 3.24 22.44 4.27
N GLY A 87 2.27 22.04 3.42
CA GLY A 87 1.59 22.94 2.49
C GLY A 87 2.46 23.42 1.32
N LYS A 88 3.63 22.81 1.08
CA LYS A 88 4.59 23.14 0.01
C LYS A 88 4.36 22.37 -1.29
N SER A 89 3.32 21.54 -1.35
CA SER A 89 2.97 20.72 -2.51
C SER A 89 1.48 20.37 -2.47
N THR A 90 0.78 20.59 -3.57
CA THR A 90 -0.64 20.25 -3.73
C THR A 90 -0.86 19.45 -5.00
N LYS A 91 -1.90 18.60 -5.02
CA LYS A 91 -2.26 17.89 -6.25
C LYS A 91 -2.81 18.91 -7.24
N LYS A 92 -2.22 18.97 -8.43
CA LYS A 92 -2.73 19.79 -9.53
C LYS A 92 -4.12 19.32 -9.92
N VAL A 93 -5.03 20.27 -10.06
CA VAL A 93 -6.39 20.05 -10.56
C VAL A 93 -6.33 19.72 -12.05
N GLN A 94 -7.17 18.78 -12.49
CA GLN A 94 -7.30 18.49 -13.92
C GLN A 94 -7.88 19.72 -14.66
N GLU A 95 -7.10 20.28 -15.58
CA GLU A 95 -7.49 21.49 -16.31
C GLU A 95 -8.33 21.24 -17.57
N GLY A 96 -8.33 20.01 -18.07
CA GLY A 96 -8.99 19.66 -19.32
C GLY A 96 -8.87 18.19 -19.66
N GLU A 97 -9.39 17.87 -20.84
CA GLU A 97 -9.33 16.56 -21.46
C GLU A 97 -8.71 16.67 -22.85
N LEU A 98 -7.97 15.63 -23.24
CA LEU A 98 -7.44 15.52 -24.59
C LEU A 98 -8.54 14.95 -25.47
N VAL A 99 -9.05 15.75 -26.41
CA VAL A 99 -10.07 15.33 -27.36
C VAL A 99 -9.38 14.77 -28.61
N ASP A 100 -10.07 13.86 -29.30
CA ASP A 100 -9.61 13.25 -30.56
C ASP A 100 -9.16 14.34 -31.54
N GLY A 101 -7.88 14.31 -31.91
CA GLY A 101 -7.23 15.36 -32.71
C GLY A 101 -6.08 16.10 -32.01
N LYS A 102 -5.71 15.73 -30.78
CA LYS A 102 -4.67 16.39 -29.95
C LYS A 102 -5.06 17.80 -29.49
N GLU A 103 -6.33 18.16 -29.60
CA GLU A 103 -6.83 19.41 -29.04
C GLU A 103 -7.17 19.22 -27.56
N VAL A 104 -6.72 20.15 -26.72
CA VAL A 104 -7.04 20.14 -25.30
C VAL A 104 -8.33 20.93 -25.10
N ARG A 105 -9.42 20.22 -24.80
CA ARG A 105 -10.64 20.86 -24.31
C ARG A 105 -10.40 21.28 -22.87
N LYS A 106 -10.24 22.58 -22.65
CA LYS A 106 -10.15 23.14 -21.30
C LYS A 106 -11.51 23.00 -20.62
N PHE A 107 -11.49 22.59 -19.36
CA PHE A 107 -12.66 22.55 -18.51
C PHE A 107 -12.95 23.94 -17.95
N ASP A 108 -14.23 24.26 -17.79
CA ASP A 108 -14.66 25.43 -17.04
C ASP A 108 -14.44 25.20 -15.53
N GLU A 109 -14.39 26.28 -14.74
CA GLU A 109 -14.11 26.18 -13.29
C GLU A 109 -15.08 25.24 -12.54
N ILE A 110 -16.35 25.23 -12.95
CA ILE A 110 -17.38 24.35 -12.39
C ILE A 110 -17.10 22.89 -12.79
N GLU A 111 -16.74 22.65 -14.05
CA GLU A 111 -16.44 21.31 -14.58
C GLU A 111 -15.19 20.72 -13.91
N LYS A 112 -14.14 21.54 -13.71
CA LYS A 112 -12.94 21.15 -12.94
C LYS A 112 -13.31 20.65 -11.55
N TRP A 113 -14.16 21.39 -10.84
CA TRP A 113 -14.59 21.00 -9.48
C TRP A 113 -15.48 19.75 -9.46
N GLN A 114 -16.33 19.55 -10.48
CA GLN A 114 -17.13 18.34 -10.60
C GLN A 114 -16.26 17.11 -10.86
N VAL A 115 -15.30 17.20 -11.78
CA VAL A 115 -14.35 16.14 -12.09
C VAL A 115 -13.52 15.78 -10.85
N GLU A 116 -13.01 16.77 -10.11
CA GLU A 116 -12.25 16.49 -8.89
C GLU A 116 -13.12 15.90 -7.78
N LYS A 117 -14.34 16.40 -7.54
CA LYS A 117 -15.27 15.81 -6.56
C LYS A 117 -15.57 14.33 -6.84
N ASN A 118 -15.57 13.95 -8.12
CA ASN A 118 -15.77 12.58 -8.56
C ASN A 118 -14.50 11.71 -8.50
N SER A 119 -13.32 12.30 -8.28
CA SER A 119 -12.05 11.58 -8.17
C SER A 119 -11.94 10.77 -6.87
N LEU A 120 -11.36 9.57 -6.98
CA LEU A 120 -11.06 8.74 -5.81
C LEU A 120 -10.14 9.45 -4.80
N MET A 121 -9.25 10.32 -5.29
CA MET A 121 -8.37 11.11 -4.42
C MET A 121 -9.14 12.15 -3.60
N TYR A 122 -10.16 12.78 -4.17
CA TYR A 122 -11.03 13.68 -3.42
C TYR A 122 -11.88 12.93 -2.40
N ARG A 123 -12.31 11.70 -2.71
CA ARG A 123 -13.05 10.86 -1.77
C ARG A 123 -12.20 10.40 -0.58
N LEU A 124 -10.92 10.12 -0.79
CA LEU A 124 -10.02 9.65 0.27
C LEU A 124 -9.43 10.78 1.10
N PHE A 125 -9.05 11.89 0.47
CA PHE A 125 -8.29 12.96 1.11
C PHE A 125 -9.08 14.27 1.28
N GLY A 126 -10.27 14.36 0.70
CA GLY A 126 -11.14 15.53 0.82
C GLY A 126 -10.68 16.73 -0.03
N LYS A 127 -11.37 17.86 0.18
CA LYS A 127 -11.14 19.13 -0.53
C LYS A 127 -9.73 19.69 -0.27
N ASP A 128 -9.19 19.45 0.92
CA ASP A 128 -7.92 19.99 1.40
C ASP A 128 -6.70 19.39 0.67
N PHE A 129 -6.88 18.31 -0.10
CA PHE A 129 -5.83 17.68 -0.90
C PHE A 129 -5.46 18.46 -2.18
N PHE A 130 -6.36 19.34 -2.62
CA PHE A 130 -6.30 20.06 -3.90
C PHE A 130 -6.15 21.56 -3.73
N LEU A 131 -6.39 22.09 -2.53
CA LEU A 131 -6.31 23.52 -2.25
C LEU A 131 -4.91 23.89 -1.77
N ASP A 132 -4.26 24.70 -2.58
CA ASP A 132 -2.90 25.22 -2.43
C ASP A 132 -2.71 25.98 -1.12
N GLY A 133 -1.96 25.42 -0.15
CA GLY A 133 -1.33 26.13 0.98
C GLY A 133 -2.24 26.93 1.94
N PHE A 134 -3.52 27.10 1.63
CA PHE A 134 -4.53 27.65 2.49
C PHE A 134 -5.24 26.47 3.12
N THR A 135 -4.73 26.11 4.28
CA THR A 135 -5.48 25.40 5.32
C THR A 135 -6.95 25.83 5.30
N SER A 136 -7.82 24.88 5.64
CA SER A 136 -9.28 24.91 5.81
C SER A 136 -9.87 26.09 6.65
N LYS A 137 -9.08 27.12 6.96
CA LYS A 137 -9.44 28.37 7.64
C LYS A 137 -10.00 29.47 6.73
N THR A 138 -9.96 29.37 5.41
CA THR A 138 -10.50 30.43 4.51
C THR A 138 -11.65 30.02 3.60
N ILE A 139 -12.01 28.74 3.56
CA ILE A 139 -13.35 28.37 3.07
C ILE A 139 -14.32 28.69 4.20
N ASN A 140 -14.82 29.93 4.15
CA ASN A 140 -15.94 30.37 4.95
C ASN A 140 -17.01 29.29 4.88
N LYS A 141 -17.41 28.84 6.07
CA LYS A 141 -18.49 27.88 6.33
C LYS A 141 -19.87 28.34 5.81
N ASN A 142 -19.92 29.46 5.08
CA ASN A 142 -21.14 30.14 4.66
C ASN A 142 -21.69 29.66 3.31
N SER A 143 -20.96 28.84 2.54
CA SER A 143 -21.45 28.39 1.22
C SER A 143 -22.24 27.08 1.24
N THR A 144 -22.50 26.49 2.41
CA THR A 144 -23.23 25.22 2.52
C THR A 144 -24.65 25.37 3.06
N ASP A 145 -25.01 26.51 3.67
CA ASP A 145 -26.34 26.71 4.26
C ASP A 145 -27.34 27.50 3.37
N GLU A 146 -26.92 28.04 2.22
CA GLU A 146 -27.80 28.86 1.36
C GLU A 146 -28.39 28.13 0.14
N GLN A 147 -28.07 26.85 -0.12
CA GLN A 147 -28.65 26.11 -1.25
C GLN A 147 -29.76 25.11 -0.88
N ASP A 148 -30.15 25.00 0.40
CA ASP A 148 -31.24 24.11 0.83
C ASP A 148 -32.49 24.86 1.33
N LYS A 149 -32.56 26.18 1.07
CA LYS A 149 -33.77 27.00 1.27
C LYS A 149 -33.94 28.00 0.14
N GLY A 150 -34.62 27.58 -0.92
CA GLY A 150 -35.21 28.51 -1.87
C GLY A 150 -34.99 28.18 -3.34
N THR A 151 -35.65 27.12 -3.82
CA THR A 151 -36.72 27.19 -4.84
C THR A 151 -37.30 25.80 -5.04
#